data_AF-A0A8S3GK65-F1
#
_entry.id   AF-A0A8S3GK65-F1
#
_cell.length_a   1.000
_cell.length_b   1.000
_cell.length_c   1.000
_cell.angle_alpha   90.00
_cell.angle_beta   90.00
_cell.angle_gamma   90.00
#
_symmetry.space_group_name_H-M   'P 1'
#
loop_
_entity.id
_entity.type
_entity.pdbx_description
1 polymer ?
#
loop_
_entity_poly.entity_id
_entity_poly.type
_entity_poly.pdbx_seq_one_letter_code
_entity_poly.pdbx_strand_id
1 'polypeptide(L)'
;MQLVGEDTLLNAFNEQSIQNYTFDQFIIGHNVFYTLVLIEESNSFALIPPNATMTNEVEFTFECNGNAWIETNLMNLIELLVSSTSISRIDNIEQLINYYNRIIQSILSLNIYTVDNLEKLRSFASLVRCITALFPAEQAKNVFENAC
;
A
#
# COMPACT_ATOMS: atom_id res chain seq x y z
N MET A 1 -12.59 5.92 21.32
CA MET A 1 -13.04 5.58 19.96
C MET A 1 -12.56 6.69 19.04
N GLN A 2 -11.48 6.45 18.28
CA GLN A 2 -11.13 7.30 17.15
C GLN A 2 -11.06 6.34 15.96
N LEU A 3 -12.11 6.38 15.14
CA LEU A 3 -11.94 6.11 13.72
C LEU A 3 -10.70 6.93 13.32
N VAL A 4 -9.72 6.33 12.66
CA VAL A 4 -8.90 7.15 11.78
C VAL A 4 -9.94 7.70 10.81
N GLY A 5 -10.33 8.96 11.01
CA GLY A 5 -11.45 9.54 10.29
C GLY A 5 -11.15 9.37 8.81
N GLU A 6 -12.19 9.21 8.00
CA GLU A 6 -12.03 9.32 6.55
C GLU A 6 -11.18 10.56 6.22
N ASP A 7 -11.38 11.66 6.95
CA ASP A 7 -10.56 12.87 6.92
C ASP A 7 -9.07 12.66 7.26
N THR A 8 -8.74 11.82 8.25
CA THR A 8 -7.33 11.54 8.61
C THR A 8 -6.65 10.68 7.55
N LEU A 9 -7.39 9.74 6.96
CA LEU A 9 -6.92 8.90 5.86
C LEU A 9 -6.77 9.71 4.57
N LEU A 10 -7.77 10.55 4.27
CA LEU A 10 -7.76 11.49 3.16
C LEU A 10 -6.64 12.52 3.32
N ASN A 11 -6.40 13.03 4.53
CA ASN A 11 -5.27 13.91 4.82
C ASN A 11 -3.94 13.19 4.63
N ALA A 12 -3.78 11.95 5.12
CA ALA A 12 -2.55 11.18 4.91
C ALA A 12 -2.30 10.84 3.43
N PHE A 13 -3.35 10.61 2.64
CA PHE A 13 -3.26 10.46 1.19
C PHE A 13 -2.99 11.79 0.48
N ASN A 14 -3.57 12.90 0.93
CA ASN A 14 -3.30 14.23 0.40
C ASN A 14 -1.89 14.72 0.75
N GLU A 15 -1.35 14.30 1.89
CA GLU A 15 0.04 14.51 2.31
C GLU A 15 1.02 13.62 1.53
N GLN A 16 0.55 12.54 0.88
CA GLN A 16 1.30 11.84 -0.18
C GLN A 16 1.33 12.66 -1.48
N SER A 17 1.86 13.88 -1.39
CA SER A 17 2.42 14.58 -2.53
C SER A 17 3.80 14.02 -2.83
N ILE A 18 4.14 13.89 -4.12
CA ILE A 18 5.53 13.65 -4.54
C ILE A 18 6.39 14.76 -3.91
N GLN A 19 7.34 14.39 -3.06
CA GLN A 19 8.30 15.35 -2.52
C GLN A 19 9.42 15.54 -3.55
N ASN A 20 9.81 16.78 -3.81
CA ASN A 20 10.96 17.06 -4.66
C ASN A 20 12.23 17.01 -3.82
N TYR A 21 13.23 16.30 -4.29
CA TYR A 21 14.54 16.23 -3.65
C TYR A 21 15.55 17.15 -4.33
N THR A 22 16.32 17.87 -3.53
CA THR A 22 17.55 18.56 -3.94
C THR A 22 18.71 18.05 -3.08
N PHE A 23 19.91 17.92 -3.65
CA PHE A 23 21.05 17.17 -3.11
C PHE A 23 21.51 17.48 -1.67
N ASP A 24 21.01 18.55 -1.05
CA ASP A 24 21.40 19.03 0.28
C ASP A 24 20.35 18.77 1.38
N GLN A 25 19.32 17.96 1.12
CA GLN A 25 18.21 17.76 2.05
C GLN A 25 18.11 16.31 2.53
N PHE A 26 17.82 16.11 3.81
CA PHE A 26 17.35 14.81 4.29
C PHE A 26 15.84 14.74 4.11
N ILE A 27 15.35 13.69 3.46
CA ILE A 27 13.91 13.42 3.42
C ILE A 27 13.57 12.35 4.44
N ILE A 28 12.69 12.73 5.37
CA ILE A 28 12.13 11.83 6.36
C ILE A 28 10.84 11.26 5.76
N GLY A 29 10.80 9.93 5.61
CA GLY A 29 9.60 9.25 5.16
C GLY A 29 8.47 9.37 6.18
N HIS A 30 7.23 9.30 5.70
CA HIS A 30 6.05 9.27 6.56
C HIS A 30 6.08 8.07 7.51
N ASN A 31 5.48 8.21 8.69
CA ASN A 31 5.57 7.17 9.74
C ASN A 31 4.78 5.89 9.41
N VAL A 32 3.79 6.00 8.54
CA VAL A 32 2.83 4.91 8.25
C VAL A 32 2.92 4.42 6.81
N PHE A 33 3.43 5.24 5.89
CA PHE A 33 3.32 5.00 4.46
C PHE A 33 4.65 5.20 3.76
N TYR A 34 4.83 4.47 2.66
CA TYR A 34 5.89 4.74 1.72
C TYR A 34 5.75 6.17 1.18
N THR A 35 6.88 6.87 1.12
CA THR A 35 6.97 8.24 0.60
C THR A 35 7.64 8.21 -0.76
N LEU A 36 6.92 8.68 -1.78
CA LEU A 36 7.45 8.80 -3.13
C LEU A 36 8.16 10.15 -3.30
N VAL A 37 9.39 10.10 -3.77
CA VAL A 37 10.25 11.26 -3.99
C VAL A 37 10.65 11.33 -5.46
N LEU A 38 10.53 12.51 -6.07
CA LEU A 38 11.09 12.80 -7.38
C LEU A 38 12.50 13.35 -7.22
N ILE A 39 13.46 12.67 -7.83
CA ILE A 39 14.85 13.12 -7.94
C ILE A 39 14.95 13.92 -9.24
N GLU A 40 14.99 15.24 -9.13
CA GLU A 40 14.89 16.14 -10.30
C GLU A 40 16.05 15.97 -11.29
N GLU A 41 17.26 15.72 -10.78
CA GLU A 41 18.49 15.67 -11.59
C GLU A 41 18.54 14.46 -12.52
N SER A 42 18.10 13.31 -12.04
CA SER A 42 18.03 12.06 -12.79
C SER A 42 16.67 11.82 -13.44
N ASN A 43 15.66 12.64 -13.11
CA ASN A 43 14.25 12.41 -13.45
C ASN A 43 13.80 10.98 -13.08
N SER A 44 14.23 10.51 -11.91
CA SER A 44 13.91 9.19 -11.37
C SER A 44 13.14 9.30 -10.06
N PHE A 45 12.59 8.19 -9.60
CA PHE A 45 11.87 8.12 -8.34
C PHE A 45 12.69 7.39 -7.28
N ALA A 46 12.57 7.85 -6.04
CA ALA A 46 12.94 7.09 -4.85
C ALA A 46 11.70 6.79 -4.02
N LEU A 47 11.69 5.62 -3.37
CA LEU A 47 10.60 5.17 -2.51
C LEU A 47 11.14 4.92 -1.10
N ILE A 48 10.79 5.80 -0.18
CA ILE A 48 11.26 5.75 1.20
C ILE A 48 10.24 4.94 2.02
N PRO A 49 10.64 3.81 2.66
CA PRO A 49 9.78 3.05 3.54
C PRO A 49 9.28 3.86 4.75
N PRO A 50 8.20 3.41 5.40
CA PRO A 50 7.73 4.01 6.63
C PRO A 50 8.84 4.04 7.69
N ASN A 51 8.97 5.16 8.40
CA ASN A 51 9.99 5.38 9.45
C ASN A 51 11.45 5.29 8.97
N ALA A 52 11.70 5.29 7.65
CA ALA A 52 13.03 5.39 7.10
C ALA A 52 13.38 6.86 6.81
N THR A 53 14.68 7.16 6.83
CA THR A 53 15.22 8.44 6.38
C THR A 53 16.11 8.18 5.18
N MET A 54 15.88 8.91 4.09
CA MET A 54 16.74 8.83 2.93
C MET A 54 17.97 9.69 3.14
N THR A 55 19.14 9.04 3.18
CA THR A 55 20.46 9.69 3.23
C THR A 55 21.26 9.52 1.94
N ASN A 56 20.81 8.63 1.04
CA ASN A 56 21.43 8.34 -0.25
C ASN A 56 20.34 7.90 -1.23
N GLU A 57 20.17 8.63 -2.33
CA GLU A 57 19.15 8.35 -3.35
C GLU A 57 19.25 6.96 -3.99
N VAL A 58 20.48 6.43 -4.14
CA VAL A 58 20.72 5.15 -4.82
C VAL A 58 20.11 3.98 -4.05
N GLU A 59 20.15 4.03 -2.71
CA GLU A 59 19.61 2.98 -1.85
C GLU A 59 18.09 2.85 -1.97
N PHE A 60 17.40 3.96 -2.24
CA PHE A 60 15.94 4.02 -2.29
C PHE A 60 15.40 4.08 -3.72
N THR A 61 16.23 3.80 -4.73
CA THR A 61 15.83 3.82 -6.15
C THR A 61 14.56 3.00 -6.36
N PHE A 62 13.54 3.63 -6.92
CA PHE A 62 12.27 3.00 -7.20
C PHE A 62 12.08 2.77 -8.69
N GLU A 63 12.32 1.54 -9.11
CA GLU A 63 12.08 1.09 -10.48
C GLU A 63 10.66 0.54 -10.60
N CYS A 64 9.83 1.19 -11.39
CA CYS A 64 8.51 0.70 -11.76
C CYS A 64 8.24 0.93 -13.24
N ASN A 65 7.56 -0.02 -13.89
CA ASN A 65 7.22 0.11 -15.31
C ASN A 65 6.02 1.04 -15.54
N GLY A 66 5.27 1.35 -14.48
CA GLY A 66 4.19 2.31 -14.48
C GLY A 66 4.56 3.70 -13.95
N ASN A 67 3.57 4.60 -13.91
CA ASN A 67 3.46 5.76 -13.00
C ASN A 67 3.71 5.41 -11.51
N ALA A 68 4.85 5.87 -11.01
CA ALA A 68 5.27 5.67 -9.63
C ALA A 68 4.26 6.09 -8.55
N TRP A 69 3.44 7.13 -8.81
CA TRP A 69 2.42 7.58 -7.85
C TRP A 69 1.30 6.56 -7.69
N ILE A 70 0.77 5.99 -8.78
CA ILE A 70 -0.26 4.94 -8.71
C ILE A 70 0.28 3.71 -7.98
N GLU A 71 1.50 3.28 -8.32
CA GLU A 71 2.15 2.12 -7.69
C GLU A 71 2.33 2.32 -6.19
N THR A 72 2.84 3.49 -5.79
CA THR A 72 3.06 3.81 -4.38
C THR A 72 1.75 3.84 -3.60
N ASN A 73 0.70 4.45 -4.16
CA ASN A 73 -0.63 4.45 -3.54
C ASN A 73 -1.19 3.04 -3.38
N LEU A 74 -0.98 2.17 -4.37
CA LEU A 74 -1.40 0.77 -4.27
C LEU A 74 -0.60 0.00 -3.20
N MET A 75 0.72 0.21 -3.11
CA MET A 75 1.54 -0.38 -2.03
C MET A 75 1.01 0.05 -0.67
N ASN A 76 0.79 1.36 -0.48
CA ASN A 76 0.27 1.91 0.77
C ASN A 76 -1.13 1.40 1.12
N LEU A 77 -1.99 1.24 0.12
CA LEU A 77 -3.31 0.63 0.30
C LEU A 77 -3.21 -0.85 0.70
N ILE A 78 -2.31 -1.62 0.07
CA ILE A 78 -2.08 -3.03 0.42
C ILE A 78 -1.58 -3.12 1.87
N GLU A 79 -0.55 -2.37 2.25
CA GLU A 79 -0.01 -2.32 3.62
C GLU A 79 -1.11 -2.01 4.64
N LEU A 80 -1.96 -1.02 4.34
CA LEU A 80 -3.07 -0.67 5.21
C LEU A 80 -4.06 -1.83 5.35
N LEU A 81 -4.41 -2.49 4.26
CA LEU A 81 -5.40 -3.57 4.23
C LEU A 81 -4.93 -4.84 4.96
N VAL A 82 -3.63 -5.12 4.92
CA VAL A 82 -3.03 -6.28 5.61
C VAL A 82 -2.55 -5.97 7.02
N SER A 83 -2.61 -4.70 7.45
CA SER A 83 -2.24 -4.34 8.81
C SER A 83 -3.16 -5.01 9.85
N SER A 84 -2.58 -5.40 10.99
CA SER A 84 -3.32 -5.92 12.15
C SER A 84 -4.42 -4.98 12.62
N THR A 85 -4.23 -3.67 12.47
CA THR A 85 -5.25 -2.67 12.82
C THR A 85 -6.47 -2.77 11.90
N SER A 86 -6.28 -3.01 10.60
CA SER A 86 -7.40 -3.20 9.68
C SER A 86 -8.03 -4.58 9.83
N ILE A 87 -7.22 -5.63 9.97
CA ILE A 87 -7.70 -7.01 10.13
C ILE A 87 -8.46 -7.18 11.46
N SER A 88 -8.03 -6.55 12.56
CA SER A 88 -8.77 -6.64 13.82
C SER A 88 -10.18 -6.05 13.73
N ARG A 89 -10.40 -5.05 12.84
CA ARG A 89 -11.66 -4.32 12.66
C ARG A 89 -12.68 -5.00 11.74
N ILE A 90 -12.29 -5.99 10.95
CA ILE A 90 -13.25 -6.73 10.11
C ILE A 90 -13.99 -7.77 10.93
N ASP A 91 -15.29 -7.90 10.74
CA ASP A 91 -16.09 -8.93 11.42
C ASP A 91 -16.01 -10.28 10.70
N ASN A 92 -15.87 -10.24 9.37
CA ASN A 92 -15.82 -11.41 8.52
C ASN A 92 -14.69 -11.24 7.49
N ILE A 93 -13.80 -12.23 7.40
CA ILE A 93 -12.68 -12.25 6.46
C ILE A 93 -13.13 -12.18 4.99
N GLU A 94 -14.35 -12.61 4.65
CA GLU A 94 -14.92 -12.45 3.31
C GLU A 94 -15.10 -10.98 2.92
N GLN A 95 -15.22 -10.07 3.88
CA GLN A 95 -15.23 -8.63 3.61
C GLN A 95 -13.90 -8.19 2.95
N LEU A 96 -12.76 -8.74 3.37
CA LEU A 96 -11.47 -8.47 2.72
C LEU A 96 -11.44 -8.93 1.27
N ILE A 97 -11.93 -10.14 0.98
CA ILE A 97 -12.02 -10.63 -0.40
C ILE A 97 -12.83 -9.64 -1.25
N ASN A 98 -13.97 -9.16 -0.73
CA ASN A 98 -14.80 -8.20 -1.43
C ASN A 98 -14.10 -6.86 -1.64
N TYR A 99 -13.37 -6.35 -0.64
CA TYR A 99 -12.59 -5.13 -0.79
C TYR A 99 -11.46 -5.28 -1.82
N TYR A 100 -10.69 -6.37 -1.75
CA TYR A 100 -9.60 -6.64 -2.70
C TYR A 100 -10.13 -6.75 -4.12
N ASN A 101 -11.21 -7.49 -4.32
CA ASN A 101 -11.84 -7.62 -5.63
C ASN A 101 -12.34 -6.27 -6.16
N ARG A 102 -12.96 -5.43 -5.31
CA ARG A 102 -13.41 -4.09 -5.71
C ARG A 102 -12.24 -3.22 -6.16
N ILE A 103 -11.15 -3.20 -5.39
CA ILE A 103 -9.94 -2.43 -5.73
C ILE A 103 -9.35 -2.94 -7.05
N ILE A 104 -9.21 -4.26 -7.22
CA ILE A 104 -8.71 -4.87 -8.46
C ILE A 104 -9.57 -4.44 -9.65
N GLN A 105 -10.90 -4.52 -9.55
CA GLN A 105 -11.81 -4.12 -10.63
C GLN A 105 -11.73 -2.63 -10.94
N SER A 106 -11.65 -1.78 -9.92
CA SER A 106 -11.47 -0.33 -10.09
C SER A 106 -10.15 0.00 -10.82
N ILE A 107 -9.06 -0.68 -10.46
CA ILE A 107 -7.76 -0.48 -11.12
C ILE A 107 -7.78 -1.00 -12.56
N LEU A 108 -8.36 -2.17 -12.81
CA LEU A 108 -8.49 -2.71 -14.17
C LEU A 108 -9.33 -1.82 -15.10
N SER A 109 -10.22 -0.98 -14.54
CA SER A 109 -10.97 0.00 -15.33
C SER A 109 -10.10 1.17 -15.83
N LEU A 110 -8.89 1.34 -15.26
CA LEU A 110 -7.89 2.29 -15.74
C LEU A 110 -7.19 1.66 -16.97
N ASN A 111 -7.85 1.74 -18.13
CA ASN A 111 -7.48 1.12 -19.42
C ASN A 111 -6.07 1.43 -19.99
N ILE A 112 -5.22 2.17 -19.27
CA ILE A 112 -4.00 2.78 -19.81
C ILE A 112 -2.74 2.27 -19.09
N TYR A 113 -2.87 1.27 -18.20
CA TYR A 113 -1.86 1.09 -17.18
C TYR A 113 -1.58 -0.37 -16.76
N THR A 114 -0.31 -0.75 -16.81
CA THR A 114 0.22 -1.98 -16.21
C THR A 114 0.63 -1.68 -14.77
N VAL A 115 -0.15 -2.17 -13.79
CA VAL A 115 0.15 -1.98 -12.36
C VAL A 115 0.90 -3.21 -11.82
N ASP A 116 2.18 -3.07 -11.50
CA ASP A 116 3.03 -4.16 -10.99
C ASP A 116 2.54 -4.64 -9.61
N ASN A 117 2.11 -3.72 -8.74
CA ASN A 117 1.61 -4.07 -7.40
C ASN A 117 0.22 -4.72 -7.40
N LEU A 118 -0.49 -4.78 -8.55
CA LEU A 118 -1.80 -5.44 -8.63
C LEU A 118 -1.68 -6.95 -8.43
N GLU A 119 -0.58 -7.57 -8.88
CA GLU A 119 -0.32 -8.99 -8.66
C GLU A 119 -0.11 -9.32 -7.17
N LYS A 120 0.45 -8.38 -6.38
CA LYS A 120 0.54 -8.54 -4.92
C LYS A 120 -0.85 -8.57 -4.29
N LEU A 121 -1.73 -7.65 -4.68
CA LEU A 121 -3.10 -7.63 -4.17
C LEU A 121 -3.88 -8.91 -4.57
N ARG A 122 -3.67 -9.41 -5.80
CA ARG A 122 -4.23 -10.71 -6.25
C ARG A 122 -3.70 -11.89 -5.42
N SER A 123 -2.43 -11.85 -5.04
CA SER A 123 -1.81 -12.86 -4.18
C SER A 123 -2.44 -12.87 -2.80
N PHE A 124 -2.69 -11.71 -2.19
CA PHE A 124 -3.42 -11.61 -0.91
C PHE A 124 -4.87 -12.12 -1.03
N ALA A 125 -5.59 -11.75 -2.10
CA ALA A 125 -6.94 -12.28 -2.34
C ALA A 125 -6.94 -13.80 -2.48
N SER A 126 -5.92 -14.37 -3.13
CA SER A 126 -5.76 -15.82 -3.25
C SER A 126 -5.46 -16.47 -1.91
N LEU A 127 -4.58 -15.88 -1.09
CA LEU A 127 -4.27 -16.35 0.26
C LEU A 127 -5.52 -16.40 1.12
N VAL A 128 -6.32 -15.32 1.14
CA VAL A 128 -7.58 -15.28 1.90
C VAL A 128 -8.53 -16.38 1.43
N ARG A 129 -8.67 -16.60 0.12
CA ARG A 129 -9.48 -17.69 -0.43
C ARG A 129 -8.99 -19.08 -0.02
N CYS A 130 -7.68 -19.29 0.02
CA CYS A 130 -7.11 -20.55 0.50
C CYS A 130 -7.42 -20.77 1.98
N ILE A 131 -7.28 -19.74 2.82
CA ILE A 131 -7.58 -19.82 4.25
C ILE A 131 -9.07 -20.10 4.47
N THR A 132 -9.98 -19.42 3.77
CA THR A 132 -11.43 -19.65 3.92
C THR A 132 -11.90 -21.00 3.37
N ALA A 133 -11.15 -21.61 2.45
CA ALA A 133 -11.41 -22.98 2.00
C ALA A 133 -10.95 -24.04 3.02
N LEU A 134 -9.97 -23.71 3.88
CA LEU A 134 -9.36 -24.64 4.84
C LEU A 134 -9.93 -24.50 6.25
N PHE A 135 -10.37 -23.30 6.64
CA PHE A 135 -10.83 -22.99 7.99
C PHE A 135 -12.25 -22.41 7.97
N PRO A 136 -13.08 -22.70 8.99
CA PRO A 136 -14.34 -21.99 9.20
C PRO A 136 -14.11 -20.48 9.31
N ALA A 137 -15.08 -19.67 8.88
CA ALA A 137 -14.96 -18.21 8.83
C ALA A 137 -14.50 -17.58 10.17
N GLU A 138 -14.98 -18.11 11.30
CA GLU A 138 -14.63 -17.66 12.65
C GLU A 138 -13.14 -17.84 12.98
N GLN A 139 -12.47 -18.84 12.39
CA GLN A 139 -11.05 -19.14 12.60
C GLN A 139 -10.18 -18.53 11.49
N ALA A 140 -10.71 -18.45 10.28
CA ALA A 140 -10.01 -17.94 9.11
C ALA A 140 -9.44 -16.53 9.33
N LYS A 141 -10.20 -15.64 10.00
CA LYS A 141 -9.73 -14.29 10.37
C LYS A 141 -8.43 -14.34 11.18
N ASN A 142 -8.41 -15.13 12.26
CA ASN A 142 -7.25 -15.24 13.13
C ASN A 142 -6.06 -15.89 12.41
N VAL A 143 -6.31 -16.85 11.53
CA VAL A 143 -5.25 -17.48 10.72
C VAL A 143 -4.63 -16.47 9.77
N PHE A 144 -5.44 -15.65 9.11
CA PHE A 144 -4.95 -14.58 8.22
C PHE A 144 -4.19 -13.50 8.99
N GLU A 145 -4.69 -13.06 10.14
CA GLU A 145 -4.02 -12.07 11.00
C GLU A 145 -2.63 -12.53 11.45
N ASN A 146 -2.42 -13.83 11.67
CA ASN A 146 -1.10 -14.37 12.02
C ASN A 146 -0.16 -14.59 10.82
N ALA A 147 -0.69 -14.53 9.59
CA ALA A 147 0.06 -14.73 8.36
C ALA A 147 0.54 -13.41 7.72
N CYS A 148 -0.01 -12.28 8.14
CA CYS A 148 0.33 -10.92 7.72
C CYS A 148 1.17 -10.22 8.80
#